data_AF-A0A661IYJ0-F1
#
_entry.id   AF-A0A661IYJ0-F1
#
_cell.length_a   1.000
_cell.length_b   1.000
_cell.length_c   1.000
_cell.angle_alpha   90.00
_cell.angle_beta   90.00
_cell.angle_gamma   90.00
#
_symmetry.space_group_name_H-M   'P 1'
#
loop_
_entity.id
_entity.type
_entity.pdbx_description
1 polymer ?
#
loop_
_entity_poly.entity_id
_entity_poly.type
_entity_poly.pdbx_seq_one_letter_code
_entity_poly.pdbx_strand_id
1 'polypeptide(L)'
;MVEEALGRFLPREGCIPSRLPEAMRYSVFSGGKRIRPLLVLASCYAVGGDPQRALPFACALEMIHTYSLIHDDLPSMDDDDYRRGRATSHRVFGEALAILAGDALLTDAFGLMSSPGAREGISPEVALSVIHEVARAVGSEGMVGGQAVDVEVEGKEVDGGLIQWIHERKTAAFIMAAVKIGGMLGGAEE
;
A
#
# COMPACT_ATOMS: atom_id res chain seq x y z
N MET A 1 -9.07 -2.98 -14.90
CA MET A 1 -9.57 -3.68 -13.71
C MET A 1 -9.14 -3.01 -12.41
N VAL A 2 -7.85 -3.01 -12.04
CA VAL A 2 -7.38 -2.40 -10.77
C VAL A 2 -7.67 -0.91 -10.68
N GLU A 3 -7.36 -0.13 -11.73
CA GLU A 3 -7.64 1.33 -11.77
C GLU A 3 -9.13 1.64 -11.53
N GLU A 4 -10.01 0.92 -12.23
CA GLU A 4 -11.46 1.07 -12.08
C GLU A 4 -11.92 0.68 -10.67
N ALA A 5 -11.40 -0.41 -10.13
CA ALA A 5 -11.71 -0.87 -8.79
C ALA A 5 -11.27 0.13 -7.71
N LEU A 6 -10.05 0.67 -7.80
CA LEU A 6 -9.58 1.77 -6.94
C LEU A 6 -10.51 2.98 -7.03
N GLY A 7 -11.00 3.31 -8.23
CA GLY A 7 -11.94 4.40 -8.44
C GLY A 7 -13.25 4.23 -7.66
N ARG A 8 -13.68 2.97 -7.46
CA ARG A 8 -14.89 2.61 -6.68
C ARG A 8 -14.64 2.53 -5.18
N PHE A 9 -13.48 2.05 -4.76
CA PHE A 9 -13.16 1.84 -3.34
C PHE A 9 -12.67 3.09 -2.63
N LEU A 10 -12.02 4.01 -3.35
CA LEU A 10 -11.64 5.30 -2.78
C LEU A 10 -12.87 6.18 -2.53
N PRO A 11 -12.84 7.03 -1.48
CA PRO A 11 -13.92 7.97 -1.20
C PRO A 11 -14.19 8.85 -2.43
N ARG A 12 -15.46 9.22 -2.62
CA ARG A 12 -15.87 10.11 -3.72
C ARG A 12 -15.44 11.54 -3.43
N GLU A 13 -15.09 12.26 -4.48
CA GLU A 13 -14.89 13.71 -4.39
C GLU A 13 -16.22 14.42 -4.10
N GLY A 14 -16.16 15.58 -3.45
CA GLY A 14 -17.35 16.39 -3.13
C GLY A 14 -18.14 15.95 -1.89
N CYS A 15 -17.68 14.93 -1.13
CA CYS A 15 -18.20 14.65 0.22
C CYS A 15 -17.42 15.45 1.28
N ILE A 16 -17.99 15.69 2.46
CA ILE A 16 -17.24 16.30 3.57
C ILE A 16 -16.40 15.20 4.26
N PRO A 17 -15.09 15.42 4.52
CA PRO A 17 -14.28 16.60 4.18
C PRO A 17 -13.84 16.59 2.70
N SER A 18 -14.07 17.69 1.95
CA SER A 18 -13.95 17.68 0.48
C SER A 18 -12.55 17.49 -0.07
N ARG A 19 -11.53 18.06 0.58
CA ARG A 19 -10.15 18.06 0.07
C ARG A 19 -9.37 16.78 0.36
N LEU A 20 -9.76 16.01 1.36
CA LEU A 20 -9.05 14.77 1.72
C LEU A 20 -9.22 13.67 0.66
N PRO A 21 -10.45 13.34 0.19
CA PRO A 21 -10.65 12.44 -0.94
C PRO A 21 -9.91 12.90 -2.20
N GLU A 22 -9.87 14.21 -2.48
CA GLU A 22 -9.12 14.77 -3.62
C GLU A 22 -7.62 14.46 -3.50
N ALA A 23 -7.01 14.69 -2.33
CA ALA A 23 -5.59 14.41 -2.09
C ALA A 23 -5.25 12.91 -2.17
N MET A 24 -6.12 12.07 -1.60
CA MET A 24 -5.98 10.60 -1.68
C MET A 24 -6.05 10.11 -3.12
N ARG A 25 -7.07 10.55 -3.88
CA ARG A 25 -7.27 10.14 -5.27
C ARG A 25 -6.18 10.69 -6.18
N TYR A 26 -5.79 11.95 -6.00
CA TYR A 26 -4.68 12.54 -6.74
C TYR A 26 -3.42 11.68 -6.64
N SER A 27 -3.08 11.29 -5.40
CA SER A 27 -1.89 10.51 -5.12
C SER A 27 -1.99 9.09 -5.68
N VAL A 28 -3.13 8.40 -5.50
CA VAL A 28 -3.32 7.04 -6.04
C VAL A 28 -3.29 7.05 -7.57
N PHE A 29 -3.88 8.05 -8.22
CA PHE A 29 -3.94 8.17 -9.69
C PHE A 29 -2.83 9.04 -10.28
N SER A 30 -1.75 9.31 -9.54
CA SER A 30 -0.56 10.03 -10.01
C SER A 30 0.33 9.20 -10.97
N GLY A 31 -0.14 8.02 -11.37
CA GLY A 31 0.53 7.06 -12.24
C GLY A 31 1.11 5.89 -11.45
N GLY A 32 1.73 4.93 -12.14
CA GLY A 32 2.32 3.74 -11.52
C GLY A 32 2.11 2.48 -12.34
N LYS A 33 2.91 1.46 -12.05
CA LYS A 33 2.86 0.18 -12.78
C LYS A 33 1.93 -0.85 -12.14
N ARG A 34 1.37 -0.54 -10.95
CA ARG A 34 0.49 -1.44 -10.17
C ARG A 34 1.06 -2.84 -9.96
N ILE A 35 2.36 -2.92 -9.69
CA ILE A 35 3.09 -4.19 -9.55
C ILE A 35 2.52 -5.01 -8.39
N ARG A 36 2.26 -4.38 -7.23
CA ARG A 36 1.73 -5.09 -6.05
C ARG A 36 0.33 -5.66 -6.29
N PRO A 37 -0.64 -4.90 -6.81
CA PRO A 37 -1.92 -5.46 -7.24
C PRO A 37 -1.78 -6.61 -8.23
N LEU A 38 -0.90 -6.48 -9.23
CA LEU A 38 -0.64 -7.53 -10.20
C LEU A 38 -0.14 -8.81 -9.53
N LEU A 39 0.78 -8.70 -8.56
CA LEU A 39 1.32 -9.86 -7.84
C LEU A 39 0.23 -10.57 -7.01
N VAL A 40 -0.64 -9.83 -6.32
CA VAL A 40 -1.77 -10.42 -5.58
C VAL A 40 -2.67 -11.23 -6.51
N LEU A 41 -3.09 -10.60 -7.62
CA LEU A 41 -4.02 -11.21 -8.57
C LEU A 41 -3.39 -12.41 -9.29
N ALA A 42 -2.15 -12.29 -9.72
CA ALA A 42 -1.42 -13.35 -10.40
C ALA A 42 -1.16 -14.54 -9.48
N SER A 43 -0.85 -14.31 -8.21
CA SER A 43 -0.60 -15.39 -7.24
C SER A 43 -1.88 -16.11 -6.86
N CYS A 44 -3.00 -15.39 -6.71
CA CYS A 44 -4.33 -15.99 -6.54
C CYS A 44 -4.70 -16.87 -7.74
N TYR A 45 -4.52 -16.34 -8.95
CA TYR A 45 -4.76 -17.10 -10.18
C TYR A 45 -3.89 -18.34 -10.29
N ALA A 46 -2.59 -18.23 -9.95
CA ALA A 46 -1.62 -19.31 -10.10
C ALA A 46 -1.95 -20.55 -9.27
N VAL A 47 -2.68 -20.39 -8.16
CA VAL A 47 -3.12 -21.49 -7.29
C VAL A 47 -4.58 -21.92 -7.55
N GLY A 48 -5.19 -21.42 -8.63
CA GLY A 48 -6.55 -21.78 -9.04
C GLY A 48 -7.68 -20.93 -8.43
N GLY A 49 -7.33 -19.87 -7.70
CA GLY A 49 -8.29 -18.92 -7.14
C GLY A 49 -8.91 -17.98 -8.17
N ASP A 50 -10.01 -17.32 -7.78
CA ASP A 50 -10.65 -16.28 -8.59
C ASP A 50 -10.03 -14.90 -8.28
N PRO A 51 -9.31 -14.26 -9.24
CA PRO A 51 -8.71 -12.95 -9.03
C PRO A 51 -9.73 -11.85 -8.71
N GLN A 52 -11.01 -12.01 -9.07
CA GLN A 52 -12.05 -11.03 -8.71
C GLN A 52 -12.25 -10.96 -7.19
N ARG A 53 -12.14 -12.10 -6.48
CA ARG A 53 -12.23 -12.14 -5.02
C ARG A 53 -11.00 -11.52 -4.35
N ALA A 54 -9.84 -11.58 -5.00
CA ALA A 54 -8.61 -10.96 -4.51
C ALA A 54 -8.49 -9.47 -4.86
N LEU A 55 -9.35 -8.94 -5.74
CA LEU A 55 -9.29 -7.55 -6.23
C LEU A 55 -9.41 -6.48 -5.12
N PRO A 56 -10.30 -6.60 -4.11
CA PRO A 56 -10.34 -5.66 -3.00
C PRO A 56 -9.02 -5.60 -2.21
N PHE A 57 -8.40 -6.76 -1.95
CA PHE A 57 -7.10 -6.86 -1.27
C PHE A 57 -5.98 -6.29 -2.12
N ALA A 58 -5.97 -6.55 -3.42
CA ALA A 58 -5.04 -5.95 -4.36
C ALA A 58 -5.13 -4.40 -4.35
N CYS A 59 -6.35 -3.85 -4.31
CA CYS A 59 -6.56 -2.40 -4.19
C CYS A 59 -6.09 -1.86 -2.84
N ALA A 60 -6.36 -2.55 -1.74
CA ALA A 60 -5.88 -2.19 -0.41
C ALA A 60 -4.34 -2.11 -0.38
N LEU A 61 -3.63 -3.04 -1.03
CA LEU A 61 -2.17 -2.99 -1.12
C LEU A 61 -1.65 -1.79 -1.92
N GLU A 62 -2.36 -1.36 -2.96
CA GLU A 62 -1.97 -0.14 -3.68
C GLU A 62 -2.25 1.13 -2.87
N MET A 63 -3.33 1.16 -2.07
CA MET A 63 -3.58 2.25 -1.12
C MET A 63 -2.45 2.34 -0.09
N ILE A 64 -2.04 1.18 0.45
CA ILE A 64 -0.91 1.06 1.38
C ILE A 64 0.39 1.54 0.73
N HIS A 65 0.67 1.09 -0.49
CA HIS A 65 1.85 1.56 -1.22
C HIS A 65 1.81 3.06 -1.48
N THR A 66 0.63 3.60 -1.79
CA THR A 66 0.49 5.03 -2.08
C THR A 66 0.69 5.88 -0.83
N TYR A 67 0.19 5.47 0.35
CA TYR A 67 0.46 6.25 1.56
C TYR A 67 1.96 6.34 1.82
N SER A 68 2.69 5.23 1.64
CA SER A 68 4.12 5.22 1.97
C SER A 68 4.87 6.22 1.10
N LEU A 69 4.50 6.33 -0.18
CA LEU A 69 5.07 7.32 -1.09
C LEU A 69 4.68 8.76 -0.71
N ILE A 70 3.43 9.00 -0.30
CA ILE A 70 3.00 10.35 0.13
C ILE A 70 3.82 10.82 1.34
N HIS A 71 4.07 9.93 2.29
CA HIS A 71 4.84 10.24 3.49
C HIS A 71 6.34 10.34 3.19
N ASP A 72 6.90 9.44 2.38
CA ASP A 72 8.29 9.53 1.91
C ASP A 72 8.57 10.85 1.18
N ASP A 73 7.60 11.38 0.42
CA ASP A 73 7.74 12.65 -0.30
C ASP A 73 7.77 13.90 0.62
N LEU A 74 7.52 13.79 1.93
CA LEU A 74 7.44 14.97 2.80
C LEU A 74 8.81 15.64 3.01
N PRO A 75 8.85 16.96 3.33
CA PRO A 75 10.11 17.67 3.61
C PRO A 75 10.93 17.11 4.77
N SER A 76 10.29 16.39 5.70
CA SER A 76 10.96 15.73 6.81
C SER A 76 11.48 14.32 6.48
N MET A 77 11.29 13.88 5.23
CA MET A 77 11.67 12.58 4.69
C MET A 77 12.55 12.84 3.45
N ASP A 78 12.13 12.44 2.25
CA ASP A 78 12.96 12.59 1.03
C ASP A 78 12.93 14.03 0.43
N ASP A 79 12.02 14.91 0.89
CA ASP A 79 11.81 16.29 0.39
C ASP A 79 11.62 16.37 -1.14
N ASP A 80 10.93 15.37 -1.71
CA ASP A 80 10.68 15.28 -3.14
C ASP A 80 9.59 16.26 -3.61
N ASP A 81 9.95 17.21 -4.49
CA ASP A 81 8.98 18.11 -5.13
C ASP A 81 8.14 17.42 -6.22
N TYR A 82 8.69 16.37 -6.85
CA TYR A 82 8.06 15.68 -7.99
C TYR A 82 8.19 14.16 -7.91
N ARG A 83 7.10 13.47 -8.22
CA ARG A 83 7.06 12.01 -8.39
C ARG A 83 6.44 11.66 -9.74
N ARG A 84 7.17 10.86 -10.54
CA ARG A 84 6.74 10.41 -11.88
C ARG A 84 6.32 11.56 -12.81
N GLY A 85 7.00 12.70 -12.72
CA GLY A 85 6.74 13.89 -13.53
C GLY A 85 5.52 14.71 -13.07
N ARG A 86 4.93 14.43 -11.90
CA ARG A 86 3.85 15.21 -11.29
C ARG A 86 4.31 15.77 -9.94
N ALA A 87 3.79 16.92 -9.54
CA ALA A 87 4.06 17.48 -8.21
C ALA A 87 3.59 16.51 -7.11
N THR A 88 4.36 16.35 -6.04
CA THR A 88 4.00 15.47 -4.93
C THR A 88 2.79 16.01 -4.15
N SER A 89 2.16 15.16 -3.34
CA SER A 89 0.92 15.51 -2.65
C SER A 89 1.09 16.76 -1.77
N HIS A 90 2.20 16.86 -1.03
CA HIS A 90 2.46 17.99 -0.14
C HIS A 90 2.64 19.30 -0.91
N ARG A 91 3.17 19.26 -2.14
CA ARG A 91 3.28 20.43 -3.02
C ARG A 91 1.95 20.93 -3.55
N VAL A 92 1.00 20.03 -3.78
CA VAL A 92 -0.33 20.39 -4.32
C VAL A 92 -1.31 20.77 -3.19
N PHE A 93 -1.28 20.04 -2.08
CA PHE A 93 -2.31 20.11 -1.04
C PHE A 93 -1.82 20.70 0.29
N GLY A 94 -0.50 20.87 0.44
CA GLY A 94 0.15 21.22 1.71
C GLY A 94 0.49 19.98 2.55
N GLU A 95 1.50 20.09 3.41
CA GLU A 95 2.00 18.99 4.24
C GLU A 95 0.92 18.36 5.12
N ALA A 96 0.15 19.17 5.83
CA ALA A 96 -0.88 18.67 6.76
C ALA A 96 -1.92 17.78 6.06
N LEU A 97 -2.35 18.16 4.85
CA LEU A 97 -3.33 17.38 4.10
C LEU A 97 -2.69 16.15 3.44
N ALA A 98 -1.41 16.23 3.04
CA ALA A 98 -0.66 15.07 2.56
C ALA A 98 -0.48 14.01 3.66
N ILE A 99 -0.11 14.43 4.87
CA ILE A 99 -0.02 13.55 6.04
C ILE A 99 -1.34 12.83 6.26
N LEU A 100 -2.45 13.59 6.36
CA LEU A 100 -3.78 13.02 6.58
C LEU A 100 -4.25 12.12 5.42
N ALA A 101 -3.88 12.43 4.18
CA ALA A 101 -4.18 11.56 3.02
C ALA A 101 -3.45 10.22 3.13
N GLY A 102 -2.20 10.23 3.57
CA GLY A 102 -1.45 9.00 3.85
C GLY A 102 -2.09 8.19 5.00
N ASP A 103 -2.39 8.84 6.12
CA ASP A 103 -3.03 8.20 7.28
C ASP A 103 -4.37 7.56 6.91
N ALA A 104 -5.18 8.27 6.12
CA ALA A 104 -6.46 7.77 5.62
C ALA A 104 -6.27 6.58 4.68
N LEU A 105 -5.34 6.64 3.72
CA LEU A 105 -5.09 5.53 2.79
C LEU A 105 -4.62 4.26 3.50
N LEU A 106 -3.71 4.39 4.48
CA LEU A 106 -3.30 3.27 5.33
C LEU A 106 -4.50 2.67 6.07
N THR A 107 -5.29 3.50 6.72
CA THR A 107 -6.43 3.06 7.56
C THR A 107 -7.54 2.45 6.73
N ASP A 108 -7.93 3.10 5.64
CA ASP A 108 -9.01 2.66 4.75
C ASP A 108 -8.64 1.37 4.01
N ALA A 109 -7.36 1.09 3.79
CA ALA A 109 -6.93 -0.20 3.22
C ALA A 109 -7.30 -1.37 4.14
N PHE A 110 -7.09 -1.24 5.45
CA PHE A 110 -7.52 -2.26 6.43
C PHE A 110 -9.05 -2.30 6.58
N GLY A 111 -9.71 -1.14 6.49
CA GLY A 111 -11.16 -1.06 6.41
C GLY A 111 -11.72 -1.84 5.20
N LEU A 112 -11.10 -1.68 4.03
CA LEU A 112 -11.48 -2.38 2.81
C LEU A 112 -11.30 -3.90 2.96
N MET A 113 -10.13 -4.36 3.43
CA MET A 113 -9.84 -5.79 3.61
C MET A 113 -10.79 -6.47 4.60
N SER A 114 -11.24 -5.75 5.63
CA SER A 114 -12.16 -6.28 6.65
C SER A 114 -13.64 -6.16 6.29
N SER A 115 -13.98 -5.37 5.26
CA SER A 115 -15.37 -5.12 4.87
C SER A 115 -16.11 -6.40 4.43
N PRO A 116 -17.43 -6.53 4.70
CA PRO A 116 -18.20 -7.72 4.30
C PRO A 116 -18.16 -7.99 2.79
N GLY A 117 -18.25 -6.94 1.96
CA GLY A 117 -18.22 -7.08 0.50
C GLY A 117 -16.86 -7.54 -0.04
N ALA A 118 -15.76 -7.13 0.58
CA ALA A 118 -14.44 -7.61 0.17
C ALA A 118 -14.20 -9.08 0.50
N ARG A 119 -14.89 -9.60 1.54
CA ARG A 119 -14.71 -10.97 2.04
C ARG A 119 -15.73 -11.97 1.47
N GLU A 120 -16.51 -11.58 0.47
CA GLU A 120 -17.46 -12.48 -0.17
C GLU A 120 -16.74 -13.69 -0.79
N GLY A 121 -17.07 -14.90 -0.33
CA GLY A 121 -16.42 -16.12 -0.78
C GLY A 121 -15.01 -16.36 -0.23
N ILE A 122 -14.61 -15.63 0.83
CA ILE A 122 -13.36 -15.83 1.58
C ILE A 122 -13.72 -16.15 3.04
N SER A 123 -13.09 -17.18 3.62
CA SER A 123 -13.36 -17.54 5.01
C SER A 123 -12.85 -16.45 5.98
N PRO A 124 -13.50 -16.23 7.13
CA PRO A 124 -13.02 -15.27 8.13
C PRO A 124 -11.57 -15.54 8.57
N GLU A 125 -11.17 -16.80 8.68
CA GLU A 125 -9.82 -17.23 9.06
C GLU A 125 -8.79 -16.78 8.03
N VAL A 126 -9.06 -17.00 6.74
CA VAL A 126 -8.17 -16.54 5.65
C VAL A 126 -8.08 -15.02 5.65
N ALA A 127 -9.20 -14.31 5.79
CA ALA A 127 -9.21 -12.86 5.82
C ALA A 127 -8.39 -12.29 6.99
N LEU A 128 -8.52 -12.87 8.19
CA LEU A 128 -7.74 -12.48 9.36
C LEU A 128 -6.24 -12.73 9.16
N SER A 129 -5.88 -13.90 8.62
CA SER A 129 -4.48 -14.23 8.34
C SER A 129 -3.87 -13.30 7.28
N VAL A 130 -4.63 -12.95 6.24
CA VAL A 130 -4.20 -11.96 5.22
C VAL A 130 -3.99 -10.58 5.86
N ILE A 131 -4.95 -10.10 6.65
CA ILE A 131 -4.83 -8.81 7.35
C ILE A 131 -3.61 -8.79 8.27
N HIS A 132 -3.39 -9.87 9.02
CA HIS A 132 -2.23 -10.00 9.89
C HIS A 132 -0.90 -9.98 9.12
N GLU A 133 -0.80 -10.75 8.03
CA GLU A 133 0.41 -10.76 7.19
C GLU A 133 0.70 -9.36 6.62
N VAL A 134 -0.33 -8.66 6.12
CA VAL A 134 -0.18 -7.29 5.62
C VAL A 134 0.28 -6.36 6.73
N ALA A 135 -0.37 -6.38 7.90
CA ALA A 135 0.00 -5.52 9.03
C ALA A 135 1.45 -5.72 9.48
N ARG A 136 1.91 -6.98 9.55
CA ARG A 136 3.31 -7.30 9.88
C ARG A 136 4.28 -6.83 8.81
N ALA A 137 3.95 -7.03 7.52
CA ALA A 137 4.80 -6.67 6.40
C ALA A 137 4.97 -5.16 6.22
N VAL A 138 4.00 -4.35 6.65
CA VAL A 138 4.04 -2.89 6.47
C VAL A 138 4.34 -2.12 7.75
N GLY A 139 4.14 -2.72 8.91
CA GLY A 139 4.39 -2.11 10.22
C GLY A 139 5.87 -1.95 10.59
N SER A 140 6.12 -1.79 11.89
CA SER A 140 7.44 -1.51 12.47
C SER A 140 8.47 -2.62 12.26
N GLU A 141 8.05 -3.86 12.07
CA GLU A 141 8.94 -4.97 11.73
C GLU A 141 9.12 -5.13 10.21
N GLY A 142 8.43 -4.33 9.41
CA GLY A 142 8.38 -4.44 7.95
C GLY A 142 8.81 -3.14 7.27
N MET A 143 8.01 -2.71 6.30
CA MET A 143 8.27 -1.52 5.47
C MET A 143 8.59 -0.27 6.30
N VAL A 144 7.78 0.06 7.30
CA VAL A 144 8.00 1.25 8.14
C VAL A 144 9.27 1.11 8.99
N GLY A 145 9.58 -0.08 9.50
CA GLY A 145 10.83 -0.33 10.20
C GLY A 145 12.06 -0.14 9.31
N GLY A 146 12.01 -0.67 8.09
CA GLY A 146 13.05 -0.45 7.08
C GLY A 146 13.21 1.03 6.75
N GLN A 147 12.11 1.76 6.63
CA GLN A 147 12.12 3.20 6.36
C GLN A 147 12.69 4.01 7.52
N ALA A 148 12.39 3.64 8.77
CA ALA A 148 12.95 4.32 9.94
C ALA A 148 14.48 4.20 9.99
N VAL A 149 15.01 3.00 9.73
CA VAL A 149 16.46 2.78 9.69
C VAL A 149 17.10 3.53 8.51
N ASP A 150 16.44 3.58 7.34
CA ASP A 150 16.92 4.34 6.18
C ASP A 150 17.13 5.82 6.51
N VAL A 151 16.13 6.44 7.16
CA VAL A 151 16.22 7.83 7.65
C VAL A 151 17.33 8.01 8.69
N GLU A 152 17.49 7.06 9.62
CA GLU A 152 18.53 7.15 10.65
C GLU A 152 19.95 7.07 10.08
N VAL A 153 20.15 6.38 8.97
CA VAL A 153 21.47 6.18 8.35
C VAL A 153 21.75 7.11 7.17
N GLU A 154 20.78 7.93 6.78
CA GLU A 154 20.92 8.84 5.66
C GLU A 154 22.16 9.75 5.82
N GLY A 155 22.95 9.83 4.75
CA GLY A 155 24.20 10.59 4.73
C GLY A 155 25.38 9.96 5.51
N LYS A 156 25.24 8.73 6.03
CA LYS A 156 26.31 8.01 6.75
C LYS A 156 26.89 6.87 5.91
N GLU A 157 28.14 6.51 6.20
CA GLU A 157 28.71 5.26 5.69
C GLU A 157 28.11 4.07 6.43
N VAL A 158 27.60 3.10 5.68
CA VAL A 158 26.99 1.86 6.20
C VAL A 158 27.57 0.65 5.48
N ASP A 159 27.65 -0.49 6.18
CA ASP A 159 28.10 -1.73 5.56
C ASP A 159 27.02 -2.37 4.68
N GLY A 160 27.44 -3.26 3.78
CA GLY A 160 26.53 -3.92 2.83
C GLY A 160 25.47 -4.79 3.49
N GLY A 161 25.71 -5.32 4.68
CA GLY A 161 24.73 -6.11 5.43
C GLY A 161 23.57 -5.26 5.91
N LEU A 162 23.84 -4.04 6.39
CA LEU A 162 22.79 -3.09 6.78
C LEU A 162 21.99 -2.60 5.57
N ILE A 163 22.65 -2.28 4.44
CA ILE A 163 21.95 -1.90 3.19
C ILE A 163 21.00 -3.01 2.74
N GLN A 164 21.47 -4.26 2.74
CA GLN A 164 20.65 -5.41 2.38
C GLN A 164 19.43 -5.53 3.31
N TRP A 165 19.64 -5.40 4.62
CA TRP A 165 18.56 -5.45 5.60
C TRP A 165 17.50 -4.36 5.36
N ILE A 166 17.93 -3.12 5.07
CA ILE A 166 17.02 -2.02 4.73
C ILE A 166 16.20 -2.37 3.49
N HIS A 167 16.84 -2.84 2.40
CA HIS A 167 16.12 -3.22 1.17
C HIS A 167 15.14 -4.37 1.38
N GLU A 168 15.53 -5.38 2.16
CA GLU A 168 14.67 -6.50 2.52
C GLU A 168 13.40 -6.04 3.26
N ARG A 169 13.52 -5.04 4.14
CA ARG A 169 12.40 -4.53 4.94
C ARG A 169 11.59 -3.45 4.23
N LYS A 170 12.23 -2.36 3.78
CA LYS A 170 11.59 -1.20 3.12
C LYS A 170 10.85 -1.59 1.83
N THR A 171 11.38 -2.57 1.08
CA THR A 171 10.82 -2.91 -0.25
C THR A 171 10.40 -4.37 -0.36
N ALA A 172 11.29 -5.32 -0.08
CA ALA A 172 11.03 -6.72 -0.41
C ALA A 172 9.91 -7.32 0.44
N ALA A 173 9.84 -6.99 1.74
CA ALA A 173 8.81 -7.48 2.66
C ALA A 173 7.40 -7.25 2.11
N PHE A 174 7.13 -6.06 1.58
CA PHE A 174 5.80 -5.74 1.08
C PHE A 174 5.50 -6.39 -0.28
N ILE A 175 6.52 -6.60 -1.13
CA ILE A 175 6.38 -7.38 -2.37
C ILE A 175 6.10 -8.85 -2.05
N MET A 176 6.81 -9.44 -1.09
CA MET A 176 6.59 -10.81 -0.65
C MET A 176 5.19 -11.00 -0.06
N ALA A 177 4.72 -10.03 0.74
CA ALA A 177 3.36 -10.04 1.26
C ALA A 177 2.32 -10.05 0.14
N ALA A 178 2.49 -9.25 -0.92
CA ALA A 178 1.58 -9.22 -2.07
C ALA A 178 1.44 -10.60 -2.73
N VAL A 179 2.54 -11.35 -2.88
CA VAL A 179 2.52 -12.71 -3.41
C VAL A 179 1.85 -13.68 -2.44
N LYS A 180 2.27 -13.66 -1.17
CA LYS A 180 1.78 -14.58 -0.13
C LYS A 180 0.27 -14.47 0.07
N ILE A 181 -0.25 -13.25 0.23
CA ILE A 181 -1.69 -13.06 0.41
C ILE A 181 -2.49 -13.45 -0.84
N GLY A 182 -1.93 -13.28 -2.04
CA GLY A 182 -2.56 -13.73 -3.27
C GLY A 182 -2.75 -15.25 -3.26
N GLY A 183 -1.72 -16.00 -2.87
CA GLY A 183 -1.82 -17.46 -2.67
C GLY A 183 -2.86 -17.84 -1.61
N MET A 184 -2.84 -17.19 -0.44
CA MET A 184 -3.81 -17.45 0.63
C MET A 184 -5.25 -17.20 0.18
N LEU A 185 -5.50 -16.09 -0.53
CA LEU A 185 -6.82 -15.74 -1.09
C LEU A 185 -7.26 -16.73 -2.19
N GLY A 186 -6.30 -17.34 -2.88
CA GLY A 186 -6.56 -18.37 -3.89
C GLY A 186 -6.73 -19.79 -3.31
N GLY A 187 -6.56 -19.97 -2.00
CA GLY A 187 -6.71 -21.26 -1.34
C GLY A 187 -5.43 -22.11 -1.32
N ALA A 188 -4.26 -21.50 -1.49
CA ALA A 188 -2.99 -22.20 -1.29
C ALA A 188 -2.87 -22.70 0.16
N GLU A 189 -2.41 -23.94 0.32
CA GLU A 189 -1.96 -24.47 1.61
C GLU A 189 -0.55 -23.95 1.94
N GLU A 190 -0.18 -23.98 3.22
CA GLU A 190 1.13 -23.51 3.73
C GLU A 190 2.33 -24.25 3.12
#